data_AF-A0A654DA91-F1
#
_entry.id   AF-A0A654DA91-F1
#
_cell.length_a   1.000
_cell.length_b   1.000
_cell.length_c   1.000
_cell.angle_alpha   90.00
_cell.angle_beta   90.00
_cell.angle_gamma   90.00
#
_symmetry.space_group_name_H-M   'P 1'
#
loop_
_entity.id
_entity.type
_entity.pdbx_description
1 polymer ?
#
loop_
_entity_poly.entity_id
_entity_poly.type
_entity_poly.pdbx_seq_one_letter_code
_entity_poly.pdbx_strand_id
1 'polypeptide(L)'
;MRTYQAAVVGGLFAGLVTTAVMVAGRKSGVLTKTLDRDAVDWIDDVTGSREVIGDTGTSLVEFGNHLGASAAFALAVPTLRRAAPTLSPVAIGAAYGTALYAVNIAGIAPLLGITEGEIQAGPRKALERWAVHVIQAVITTVVADRLTTGHSS
;
A
#
# COMPACT_ATOMS: atom_id res chain seq x y z
N MET A 1 17.76 17.14 -1.22
CA MET A 1 17.43 16.36 -2.45
C MET A 1 17.83 14.89 -2.34
N ARG A 2 19.09 14.54 -1.98
CA ARG A 2 19.54 13.14 -1.84
C ARG A 2 18.66 12.27 -0.92
N THR A 3 18.23 12.79 0.25
CA THR A 3 17.38 12.06 1.19
C THR A 3 16.00 11.71 0.63
N TYR A 4 15.36 12.63 -0.10
CA TYR A 4 14.05 12.38 -0.72
C TYR A 4 14.16 11.43 -1.92
N GLN A 5 15.25 11.51 -2.70
CA GLN A 5 15.51 10.54 -3.76
C GLN A 5 15.73 9.13 -3.22
N ALA A 6 16.53 8.99 -2.15
CA ALA A 6 16.75 7.70 -1.48
C ALA A 6 15.44 7.15 -0.87
N ALA A 7 14.60 8.02 -0.30
CA ALA A 7 13.28 7.62 0.19
C ALA A 7 12.37 7.14 -0.95
N VAL A 8 12.30 7.86 -2.08
CA VAL A 8 11.50 7.43 -3.25
C VAL A 8 11.99 6.09 -3.77
N VAL A 9 13.30 5.89 -3.97
CA VAL A 9 13.86 4.60 -4.39
C VAL A 9 13.50 3.48 -3.41
N GLY A 10 13.55 3.77 -2.10
CA GLY A 10 13.10 2.83 -1.07
C GLY A 10 11.61 2.50 -1.17
N GLY A 11 10.76 3.50 -1.43
CA GLY A 11 9.33 3.33 -1.66
C GLY A 11 9.03 2.48 -2.90
N LEU A 12 9.78 2.68 -4.00
CA LEU A 12 9.65 1.86 -5.21
C LEU A 12 10.02 0.38 -4.94
N PHE A 13 11.12 0.14 -4.22
CA PHE A 13 11.52 -1.21 -3.84
C PHE A 13 10.48 -1.88 -2.91
N ALA A 14 9.95 -1.13 -1.95
CA ALA A 14 8.88 -1.61 -1.08
C ALA A 14 7.58 -1.92 -1.85
N GLY A 15 7.25 -1.12 -2.87
CA GLY A 15 6.14 -1.41 -3.79
C GLY A 15 6.33 -2.75 -4.51
N LEU A 16 7.51 -3.01 -5.06
CA LEU A 16 7.85 -4.30 -5.69
C LEU A 16 7.69 -5.48 -4.72
N VAL A 17 8.22 -5.37 -3.51
CA VAL A 17 8.11 -6.42 -2.48
C VAL A 17 6.65 -6.65 -2.10
N THR A 18 5.87 -5.58 -1.92
CA THR A 18 4.45 -5.67 -1.57
C THR A 18 3.66 -6.40 -2.65
N THR A 19 3.87 -6.04 -3.92
CA THR A 19 3.24 -6.74 -5.05
C THR A 19 3.61 -8.22 -5.06
N ALA A 20 4.88 -8.57 -4.85
CA ALA A 20 5.31 -9.97 -4.82
C ALA A 20 4.62 -10.75 -3.69
N VAL A 21 4.52 -10.17 -2.49
CA VAL A 21 3.83 -10.78 -1.34
C VAL A 21 2.34 -10.98 -1.63
N MET A 22 1.66 -9.98 -2.21
CA MET A 22 0.24 -10.09 -2.55
C MET A 22 0.00 -11.16 -3.63
N VAL A 23 0.82 -11.20 -4.67
CA VAL A 23 0.75 -12.24 -5.71
C VAL A 23 0.95 -13.63 -5.12
N ALA A 24 1.96 -13.82 -4.27
CA ALA A 24 2.23 -15.10 -3.63
C ALA A 24 1.09 -15.51 -2.67
N GLY A 25 0.61 -14.58 -1.84
CA GLY A 25 -0.48 -14.82 -0.89
C GLY A 25 -1.79 -15.20 -1.58
N ARG A 26 -2.10 -14.61 -2.73
CA ARG A 26 -3.26 -15.01 -3.55
C ARG A 26 -3.07 -16.39 -4.15
N LYS A 27 -1.90 -16.67 -4.75
CA LYS A 27 -1.61 -17.97 -5.36
C LYS A 27 -1.64 -19.13 -4.37
N SER A 28 -1.29 -18.88 -3.11
CA SER A 28 -1.35 -19.88 -2.04
C SER A 28 -2.72 -20.01 -1.37
N GLY A 29 -3.69 -19.15 -1.70
CA GLY A 29 -5.01 -19.10 -1.06
C GLY A 29 -5.02 -18.49 0.34
N VAL A 30 -3.88 -17.94 0.79
CA VAL A 30 -3.75 -17.27 2.09
C VAL A 30 -4.46 -15.92 2.07
N LEU A 31 -4.41 -15.20 0.95
CA LEU A 31 -5.15 -13.96 0.73
C LEU A 31 -6.34 -14.20 -0.20
N THR A 32 -7.49 -13.63 0.15
CA THR A 32 -8.64 -13.54 -0.75
C THR A 32 -8.42 -12.45 -1.80
N LYS A 33 -9.47 -12.11 -2.58
CA LYS A 33 -9.42 -10.98 -3.52
C LYS A 33 -9.04 -9.71 -2.77
N THR A 34 -7.96 -9.08 -3.23
CA THR A 34 -7.37 -7.92 -2.59
C THR A 34 -8.08 -6.64 -3.02
N LEU A 35 -8.04 -5.63 -2.15
CA LEU A 35 -8.76 -4.37 -2.32
C LEU A 35 -8.37 -3.61 -3.60
N ASP A 36 -7.12 -3.64 -3.98
CA ASP A 36 -6.61 -3.10 -5.24
C ASP A 36 -7.32 -3.69 -6.46
N ARG A 37 -7.67 -4.99 -6.45
CA ARG A 37 -8.55 -5.56 -7.49
C ARG A 37 -9.99 -5.09 -7.35
N ASP A 38 -10.51 -4.91 -6.13
CA ASP A 38 -11.84 -4.30 -5.95
C ASP A 38 -11.87 -2.87 -6.53
N ALA A 39 -10.81 -2.10 -6.35
CA ALA A 39 -10.68 -0.75 -6.90
C ALA A 39 -10.53 -0.74 -8.42
N VAL A 40 -9.73 -1.65 -8.99
CA VAL A 40 -9.59 -1.73 -10.45
C VAL A 40 -10.86 -2.29 -11.09
N ASP A 41 -11.55 -3.25 -10.47
CA ASP A 41 -12.85 -3.74 -10.92
C ASP A 41 -13.90 -2.62 -10.86
N TRP A 42 -13.90 -1.79 -9.82
CA TRP A 42 -14.77 -0.61 -9.77
C TRP A 42 -14.45 0.40 -10.89
N ILE A 43 -13.17 0.66 -11.17
CA ILE A 43 -12.78 1.52 -12.31
C ILE A 43 -13.30 0.91 -13.60
N ASP A 44 -13.14 -0.41 -13.77
CA ASP A 44 -13.60 -1.13 -14.94
C ASP A 44 -15.12 -1.04 -15.10
N ASP A 45 -15.89 -1.30 -14.05
CA ASP A 45 -17.36 -1.23 -14.05
C ASP A 45 -17.86 0.17 -14.45
N VAL A 46 -17.13 1.23 -14.09
CA VAL A 46 -17.50 2.62 -14.39
C VAL A 46 -17.01 3.08 -15.77
N THR A 47 -15.91 2.52 -16.28
CA THR A 47 -15.21 3.06 -17.48
C THR A 47 -15.10 2.08 -18.66
N GLY A 48 -15.42 0.80 -18.47
CA GLY A 48 -15.17 -0.27 -19.43
C GLY A 48 -13.68 -0.50 -19.72
N SER A 49 -12.78 -0.11 -18.82
CA SER A 49 -11.34 -0.06 -19.08
C SER A 49 -10.74 -1.41 -19.52
N ARG A 50 -11.23 -2.54 -19.00
CA ARG A 50 -10.73 -3.89 -19.27
C ARG A 50 -11.00 -4.33 -20.71
N GLU A 51 -12.07 -3.83 -21.34
CA GLU A 51 -12.29 -4.06 -22.77
C GLU A 51 -11.20 -3.41 -23.63
N VAL A 52 -10.57 -2.34 -23.13
CA VAL A 52 -9.53 -1.58 -23.82
C VAL A 52 -8.12 -2.08 -23.48
N ILE A 53 -7.84 -2.32 -22.19
CA ILE A 53 -6.47 -2.62 -21.70
C ILE A 53 -6.25 -4.09 -21.32
N GLY A 54 -7.31 -4.90 -21.26
CA GLY A 54 -7.28 -6.31 -20.87
C GLY A 54 -6.83 -6.56 -19.43
N ASP A 55 -6.78 -7.84 -19.04
CA ASP A 55 -6.38 -8.27 -17.68
C ASP A 55 -4.92 -7.93 -17.35
N THR A 56 -4.05 -7.95 -18.37
CA THR A 56 -2.64 -7.55 -18.22
C THR A 56 -2.54 -6.05 -17.93
N GLY A 57 -3.25 -5.19 -18.67
CA GLY A 57 -3.27 -3.75 -18.42
C GLY A 57 -3.88 -3.42 -17.05
N THR A 58 -4.96 -4.09 -16.69
CA THR A 58 -5.61 -4.04 -15.37
C THR A 58 -4.61 -4.32 -14.24
N SER A 59 -3.79 -5.38 -14.40
CA SER A 59 -2.75 -5.74 -13.42
C SER A 59 -1.60 -4.74 -13.37
N LEU A 60 -1.28 -4.07 -14.48
CA LEU A 60 -0.29 -2.99 -14.51
C LEU A 60 -0.78 -1.73 -13.79
N VAL A 61 -2.08 -1.42 -13.87
CA VAL A 61 -2.70 -0.33 -13.11
C VAL A 61 -2.68 -0.64 -11.61
N GLU A 62 -3.04 -1.87 -11.22
CA GLU A 62 -2.91 -2.38 -9.84
C GLU A 62 -1.48 -2.18 -9.31
N PHE A 63 -0.48 -2.61 -10.09
CA PHE A 63 0.93 -2.44 -9.75
C PHE A 63 1.34 -0.97 -9.64
N GLY A 64 0.94 -0.14 -10.60
CA GLY A 64 1.25 1.30 -10.61
C GLY A 64 0.68 2.02 -9.39
N ASN A 65 -0.54 1.65 -8.95
CA ASN A 65 -1.15 2.19 -7.74
C ASN A 65 -0.31 1.87 -6.49
N HIS A 66 0.12 0.62 -6.32
CA HIS A 66 0.98 0.23 -5.18
C HIS A 66 2.31 0.95 -5.18
N LEU A 67 2.93 1.07 -6.36
CA LEU A 67 4.22 1.72 -6.54
C LEU A 67 4.12 3.22 -6.23
N GLY A 68 3.09 3.88 -6.76
CA GLY A 68 2.81 5.30 -6.53
C GLY A 68 2.48 5.58 -5.07
N ALA A 69 1.62 4.78 -4.44
CA ALA A 69 1.27 4.92 -3.03
C ALA A 69 2.48 4.73 -2.12
N SER A 70 3.32 3.73 -2.39
CA SER A 70 4.54 3.47 -1.63
C SER A 70 5.56 4.59 -1.78
N ALA A 71 5.75 5.13 -2.99
CA ALA A 71 6.63 6.26 -3.24
C ALA A 71 6.12 7.54 -2.55
N ALA A 72 4.82 7.83 -2.64
CA ALA A 72 4.18 8.98 -1.98
C ALA A 72 4.31 8.88 -0.46
N PHE A 73 4.09 7.69 0.12
CA PHE A 73 4.30 7.49 1.55
C PHE A 73 5.77 7.67 1.94
N ALA A 74 6.71 7.13 1.16
CA ALA A 74 8.13 7.26 1.47
C ALA A 74 8.59 8.73 1.54
N LEU A 75 7.98 9.64 0.79
CA LEU A 75 8.23 11.08 0.90
C LEU A 75 7.83 11.68 2.25
N ALA A 76 6.84 11.10 2.93
CA ALA A 76 6.41 11.54 4.27
C ALA A 76 7.34 11.02 5.39
N VAL A 77 8.09 9.93 5.15
CA VAL A 77 8.92 9.27 6.18
C VAL A 77 9.92 10.22 6.85
N PRO A 78 10.71 11.06 6.15
CA PRO A 78 11.64 11.99 6.81
C PRO A 78 10.94 12.96 7.77
N THR A 79 9.74 13.42 7.43
CA THR A 79 8.96 14.31 8.29
C THR A 79 8.41 13.56 9.50
N LEU A 80 7.91 12.33 9.30
CA LEU A 80 7.46 11.47 10.40
C LEU A 80 8.59 11.12 11.37
N ARG A 81 9.81 10.85 10.87
CA ARG A 81 11.00 10.61 11.70
C ARG A 81 11.40 11.83 12.52
N ARG A 82 11.26 13.04 11.98
CA ARG A 82 11.52 14.29 12.73
C ARG A 82 10.44 14.57 13.78
N ALA A 83 9.18 14.31 13.46
CA ALA A 83 8.07 14.55 14.37
C ALA A 83 8.01 13.53 15.53
N ALA A 84 8.46 12.30 15.30
CA ALA A 84 8.46 11.23 16.28
C ALA A 84 9.84 10.53 16.35
N PRO A 85 10.89 11.22 16.82
CA PRO A 85 12.26 10.74 16.75
C PRO A 85 12.53 9.50 17.63
N THR A 86 11.74 9.31 18.68
CA THR A 86 11.85 8.19 19.61
C THR A 86 11.18 6.90 19.12
N LEU A 87 10.34 6.97 18.08
CA LEU A 87 9.67 5.79 17.54
C LEU A 87 10.61 5.02 16.62
N SER A 88 10.49 3.69 16.61
CA SER A 88 11.19 2.85 15.64
C SER A 88 10.55 3.01 14.23
N PRO A 89 11.30 2.74 13.14
CA PRO A 89 10.74 2.71 11.79
C PRO A 89 9.55 1.75 11.65
N VAL A 90 9.57 0.63 12.38
CA VAL A 90 8.47 -0.33 12.43
C VAL A 90 7.23 0.28 13.08
N ALA A 91 7.38 0.98 14.21
CA ALA A 91 6.26 1.62 14.89
C ALA A 91 5.62 2.72 14.02
N ILE A 92 6.45 3.52 13.34
CA ILE A 92 5.98 4.54 12.40
C ILE A 92 5.22 3.91 11.23
N GLY A 93 5.79 2.86 10.62
CA GLY A 93 5.14 2.13 9.53
C GLY A 93 3.82 1.50 9.94
N ALA A 94 3.76 0.87 11.13
CA ALA A 94 2.53 0.24 11.61
C ALA A 94 1.43 1.26 11.91
N ALA A 95 1.78 2.38 12.56
CA ALA A 95 0.83 3.46 12.83
C ALA A 95 0.32 4.09 11.53
N TYR A 96 1.22 4.37 10.58
CA TYR A 96 0.85 4.95 9.30
C TYR A 96 0.00 4.01 8.46
N GLY A 97 0.39 2.73 8.35
CA GLY A 97 -0.37 1.71 7.62
C GLY A 97 -1.77 1.49 8.21
N THR A 98 -1.88 1.53 9.54
CA THR A 98 -3.19 1.46 10.22
C THR A 98 -4.04 2.70 9.92
N ALA A 99 -3.45 3.90 9.97
CA ALA A 99 -4.17 5.13 9.64
C ALA A 99 -4.62 5.15 8.17
N LEU A 100 -3.75 4.71 7.25
CA LEU A 100 -4.08 4.54 5.84
C LEU A 100 -5.25 3.59 5.65
N TYR A 101 -5.21 2.43 6.29
CA TYR A 101 -6.30 1.46 6.25
C TYR A 101 -7.61 2.07 6.78
N ALA A 102 -7.57 2.71 7.95
CA ALA A 102 -8.76 3.26 8.59
C ALA A 102 -9.40 4.36 7.73
N VAL A 103 -8.59 5.28 7.19
CA VAL A 103 -9.10 6.42 6.40
C VAL A 103 -9.53 5.95 5.02
N ASN A 104 -8.65 5.30 4.26
CA ASN A 104 -8.92 5.02 2.86
C ASN A 104 -9.85 3.81 2.69
N ILE A 105 -9.68 2.76 3.50
CA ILE A 105 -10.33 1.48 3.25
C ILE A 105 -11.59 1.31 4.09
N ALA A 106 -11.48 1.54 5.39
CA ALA A 106 -12.65 1.47 6.26
C ALA A 106 -13.56 2.71 6.12
N GLY A 107 -12.98 3.87 5.77
CA GLY A 107 -13.68 5.15 5.66
C GLY A 107 -14.15 5.50 4.25
N ILE A 108 -13.22 5.77 3.34
CA ILE A 108 -13.53 6.38 2.03
C ILE A 108 -14.04 5.36 1.00
N ALA A 109 -13.38 4.20 0.87
CA ALA A 109 -13.71 3.21 -0.17
C ALA A 109 -15.19 2.75 -0.15
N PRO A 110 -15.85 2.52 1.00
CA PRO A 110 -17.25 2.14 1.05
C PRO A 110 -18.17 3.29 0.61
N LEU A 111 -17.82 4.54 0.95
CA LEU A 111 -18.60 5.72 0.57
C LEU A 111 -18.59 5.97 -0.95
N LEU A 112 -17.51 5.55 -1.62
CA LEU A 112 -17.38 5.61 -3.07
C LEU A 112 -17.98 4.38 -3.78
N GLY A 113 -18.50 3.41 -3.03
CA GLY A 113 -19.01 2.15 -3.57
C GLY A 113 -17.93 1.22 -4.10
N ILE A 114 -16.66 1.45 -3.76
CA ILE A 114 -15.53 0.59 -4.15
C ILE A 114 -15.54 -0.71 -3.34
N THR A 115 -16.01 -0.65 -2.09
CA THR A 115 -16.17 -1.82 -1.23
C THR A 115 -17.52 -1.83 -0.54
N GLU A 116 -17.89 -3.00 -0.04
CA GLU A 116 -19.07 -3.25 0.79
C GLU A 116 -18.94 -2.69 2.22
N GLY A 117 -17.75 -2.20 2.60
CA GLY A 117 -17.43 -1.80 3.97
C GLY A 117 -17.02 -2.97 4.88
N GLU A 118 -16.21 -2.66 5.89
CA GLU A 118 -15.51 -3.67 6.70
C GLU A 118 -16.46 -4.53 7.57
N ILE A 119 -17.59 -3.96 8.00
CA ILE A 119 -18.61 -4.69 8.76
C ILE A 119 -19.26 -5.78 7.89
N GLN A 120 -19.62 -5.45 6.66
CA GLN A 120 -20.24 -6.41 5.73
C GLN A 120 -19.22 -7.41 5.16
N ALA A 121 -17.99 -6.96 4.91
CA ALA A 121 -16.89 -7.80 4.48
C ALA A 121 -16.53 -8.90 5.51
N GLY A 122 -16.82 -8.66 6.78
CA GLY A 122 -16.53 -9.57 7.88
C GLY A 122 -15.07 -9.53 8.35
N PRO A 123 -14.78 -10.11 9.53
CA PRO A 123 -13.51 -9.90 10.24
C PRO A 123 -12.29 -10.44 9.48
N ARG A 124 -12.46 -11.51 8.69
CA ARG A 124 -11.36 -12.09 7.92
C ARG A 124 -10.87 -11.14 6.83
N LYS A 125 -11.78 -10.67 5.97
CA LYS A 125 -11.44 -9.77 4.86
C LYS A 125 -10.93 -8.43 5.39
N ALA A 126 -11.49 -7.97 6.51
CA ALA A 126 -11.01 -6.78 7.19
C ALA A 126 -9.57 -6.91 7.70
N LEU A 127 -9.26 -8.05 8.34
CA LEU A 127 -7.91 -8.34 8.79
C LEU A 127 -6.93 -8.45 7.62
N GLU A 128 -7.31 -9.11 6.53
CA GLU A 128 -6.47 -9.21 5.33
C GLU A 128 -6.15 -7.82 4.75
N ARG A 129 -7.16 -6.96 4.60
CA ARG A 129 -7.01 -5.59 4.11
C ARG A 129 -6.11 -4.76 5.04
N TRP A 130 -6.34 -4.81 6.35
CA TRP A 130 -5.51 -4.10 7.33
C TRP A 130 -4.05 -4.60 7.33
N ALA A 131 -3.86 -5.92 7.34
CA ALA A 131 -2.53 -6.53 7.40
C ALA A 131 -1.67 -6.14 6.20
N VAL A 132 -2.23 -6.15 4.98
CA VAL A 132 -1.51 -5.72 3.78
C VAL A 132 -1.02 -4.27 3.91
N HIS A 133 -1.88 -3.36 4.37
CA HIS A 133 -1.51 -1.94 4.53
C HIS A 133 -0.43 -1.74 5.60
N VAL A 134 -0.53 -2.45 6.72
CA VAL A 134 0.48 -2.41 7.78
C VAL A 134 1.81 -2.96 7.30
N ILE A 135 1.81 -4.13 6.65
CA ILE A 135 3.03 -4.78 6.14
C ILE A 135 3.70 -3.89 5.09
N GLN A 136 2.95 -3.37 4.13
CA GLN A 136 3.45 -2.46 3.10
C GLN A 136 4.09 -1.21 3.73
N ALA A 137 3.42 -0.58 4.70
CA ALA A 137 3.92 0.63 5.35
C ALA A 137 5.14 0.36 6.23
N VAL A 138 5.19 -0.77 6.95
CA VAL A 138 6.36 -1.19 7.72
C VAL A 138 7.55 -1.42 6.80
N ILE A 139 7.40 -2.20 5.73
CA ILE A 139 8.49 -2.46 4.77
C ILE A 139 8.97 -1.14 4.16
N THR A 140 8.06 -0.29 3.70
CA THR A 140 8.39 1.02 3.12
C THR A 140 9.20 1.88 4.09
N THR A 141 8.75 1.98 5.34
CA THR A 141 9.40 2.82 6.34
C THR A 141 10.78 2.27 6.72
N VAL A 142 10.91 0.95 6.89
CA VAL A 142 12.19 0.31 7.22
C VAL A 142 13.20 0.48 6.08
N VAL A 143 12.79 0.23 4.83
CA VAL A 143 13.67 0.37 3.67
C VAL A 143 14.08 1.83 3.47
N ALA A 144 13.12 2.77 3.53
CA ALA A 144 13.42 4.19 3.41
C ALA A 144 14.35 4.69 4.52
N ASP A 145 14.13 4.27 5.77
CA ASP A 145 14.99 4.66 6.91
C ASP A 145 16.41 4.11 6.74
N ARG A 146 16.57 2.86 6.31
CA ARG A 146 17.90 2.27 6.02
C ARG A 146 18.63 3.00 4.89
N LEU A 147 17.94 3.32 3.80
CA LEU A 147 18.54 4.01 2.66
C LEU A 147 18.87 5.46 2.96
N THR A 148 18.09 6.13 3.82
CA THR A 148 18.35 7.54 4.17
C THR A 148 19.41 7.70 5.25
N THR A 149 19.52 6.77 6.18
CA THR A 149 20.57 6.77 7.22
C THR A 149 21.92 6.24 6.70
N GLY A 150 21.92 5.25 5.80
CA GLY A 150 23.15 4.68 5.23
C GLY A 150 23.92 5.55 4.23
N HIS A 151 23.33 6.65 3.73
CA HIS A 151 24.01 7.62 2.85
C HIS A 151 24.58 8.84 3.63
N SER A 152 24.55 8.79 4.96
CA SER A 152 25.06 9.84 5.84
C SER A 152 26.46 9.53 6.40
N SER A 153 27.10 8.46 5.92
CA SER A 153 28.48 8.04 6.25
C SER A 153 29.43 8.27 5.09
#